data_AF-A0A944C3I9-F1
#
_entry.id   AF-A0A944C3I9-F1
#
_cell.length_a   1.000
_cell.length_b   1.000
_cell.length_c   1.000
_cell.angle_alpha   90.00
_cell.angle_beta   90.00
_cell.angle_gamma   90.00
#
_symmetry.space_group_name_H-M   'P 1'
#
loop_
_entity.id
_entity.type
_entity.pdbx_description
1 polymer ?
#
loop_
_entity_poly.entity_id
_entity_poly.type
_entity_poly.pdbx_seq_one_letter_code
_entity_poly.pdbx_strand_id
1 'polypeptide(L)'
;MGLLLLYLFAALGFSFLCSVLEAVLLSTPMTFVSMLESEGRTGASLLKKYKQDIDKPISAILTLNTIAHTVGAAGVGAQSQEIWGDEFFAVTSAVLTFLILVLSEIIPKTIGASYWRQLAIPAARIIHTLVIITYPFVLLSEFITHFFSSNHQPMTVSREEVSAMVNV
;
A
#
# COMPACT_ATOMS: atom_id res chain seq x y z
N MET A 1 -29.14 8.74 -0.05
CA MET A 1 -28.26 8.90 1.15
C MET A 1 -27.56 7.62 1.57
N GLY A 2 -28.25 6.48 1.73
CA GLY A 2 -27.62 5.23 2.20
C GLY A 2 -26.48 4.74 1.31
N LEU A 3 -26.67 4.76 -0.02
CA LEU A 3 -25.64 4.37 -0.99
C LEU A 3 -24.41 5.29 -0.97
N LEU A 4 -24.62 6.60 -0.83
CA LEU A 4 -23.53 7.56 -0.71
C LEU A 4 -22.64 7.28 0.51
N LEU A 5 -23.26 7.06 1.67
CA LEU A 5 -22.51 6.73 2.89
C LEU A 5 -21.81 5.38 2.74
N LEU A 6 -22.45 4.40 2.11
CA LEU A 6 -21.83 3.10 1.83
C LEU A 6 -20.57 3.25 0.99
N TYR A 7 -20.64 3.95 -0.15
CA TYR A 7 -19.47 4.19 -1.01
C TYR A 7 -18.38 4.98 -0.28
N LEU A 8 -18.75 6.02 0.48
CA LEU A 8 -17.81 6.84 1.23
C LEU A 8 -17.05 6.02 2.28
N PHE A 9 -17.78 5.31 3.16
CA PHE A 9 -17.16 4.53 4.24
C PHE A 9 -16.41 3.31 3.72
N ALA A 10 -16.90 2.65 2.66
CA ALA A 10 -16.17 1.57 2.03
C ALA A 10 -14.84 2.08 1.44
N ALA A 11 -14.86 3.18 0.70
CA ALA A 11 -13.68 3.77 0.09
C ALA A 11 -12.63 4.14 1.15
N LEU A 12 -13.04 4.89 2.16
CA LEU A 12 -12.16 5.32 3.26
C LEU A 12 -11.68 4.12 4.08
N GLY A 13 -12.54 3.14 4.37
CA GLY A 13 -12.18 1.99 5.18
C GLY A 13 -11.16 1.07 4.50
N PHE A 14 -11.42 0.70 3.25
CA PHE A 14 -10.49 -0.17 2.49
C PHE A 14 -9.16 0.53 2.23
N SER A 15 -9.19 1.81 1.86
CA SER A 15 -7.96 2.55 1.63
C SER A 15 -7.18 2.80 2.93
N PHE A 16 -7.86 3.13 4.04
CA PHE A 16 -7.23 3.24 5.36
C PHE A 16 -6.46 1.95 5.70
N LEU A 17 -7.11 0.80 5.53
CA LEU A 17 -6.48 -0.50 5.76
C LEU A 17 -5.23 -0.67 4.89
N CYS A 18 -5.34 -0.41 3.58
CA CYS A 18 -4.22 -0.51 2.66
C CYS A 18 -3.05 0.39 3.08
N SER A 19 -3.31 1.65 3.42
CA SER A 19 -2.30 2.61 3.86
C SER A 19 -1.61 2.20 5.17
N VAL A 20 -2.33 1.62 6.13
CA VAL A 20 -1.70 1.04 7.33
C VAL A 20 -0.80 -0.13 6.96
N LEU A 21 -1.30 -1.07 6.15
CA LEU A 21 -0.54 -2.26 5.77
C LEU A 21 0.74 -1.89 5.00
N GLU A 22 0.65 -0.93 4.09
CA GLU A 22 1.78 -0.40 3.34
C GLU A 22 2.83 0.21 4.27
N ALA A 23 2.42 1.09 5.19
CA ALA A 23 3.34 1.72 6.12
C ALA A 23 3.97 0.72 7.10
N VAL A 24 3.20 -0.24 7.63
CA VAL A 24 3.74 -1.30 8.49
C VAL A 24 4.73 -2.16 7.71
N LEU A 25 4.37 -2.56 6.49
CA LEU A 25 5.23 -3.34 5.63
C LEU A 25 6.52 -2.58 5.35
N LEU A 26 6.49 -1.30 4.96
CA LEU A 26 7.70 -0.55 4.66
C LEU A 26 8.55 -0.28 5.91
N SER A 27 7.94 0.12 7.03
CA SER A 27 8.65 0.54 8.25
C SER A 27 9.26 -0.62 9.06
N THR A 28 8.81 -1.86 8.88
CA THR A 28 9.32 -2.99 9.68
C THR A 28 10.77 -3.36 9.30
N PRO A 29 11.78 -3.29 10.18
CA PRO A 29 13.16 -3.64 9.81
C PRO A 29 13.33 -5.15 9.57
N MET A 30 14.18 -5.53 8.60
CA MET A 30 14.47 -6.95 8.31
C MET A 30 15.09 -7.71 9.49
N THR A 31 15.87 -7.02 10.32
CA THR A 31 16.46 -7.55 11.56
C THR A 31 15.39 -7.96 12.57
N PHE A 32 14.35 -7.15 12.73
CA PHE A 32 13.22 -7.47 13.60
C PHE A 32 12.44 -8.70 13.10
N VAL A 33 12.22 -8.82 11.79
CA VAL A 33 11.55 -9.97 11.21
C VAL A 33 12.36 -11.26 11.40
N SER A 34 13.67 -11.18 11.21
CA SER A 34 14.57 -12.32 11.44
C SER A 34 14.57 -12.77 12.90
N MET A 35 14.53 -11.82 13.84
CA MET A 35 14.38 -12.11 15.26
C MET A 35 13.05 -12.83 15.56
N LEU A 36 11.91 -12.33 15.05
CA LEU A 36 10.61 -12.98 15.24
C LEU A 36 10.57 -14.41 14.65
N GLU A 37 11.26 -14.64 13.54
CA GLU A 37 11.38 -15.98 12.95
C GLU A 37 12.20 -16.91 13.83
N SER A 38 13.32 -16.43 14.39
CA SER A 38 14.14 -17.20 15.33
C SER A 38 13.41 -17.54 16.63
N GLU A 39 12.50 -16.67 17.07
CA GLU A 39 11.61 -16.92 18.20
C GLU A 39 10.45 -17.90 17.88
N GLY A 40 10.35 -18.38 16.63
CA GLY A 40 9.28 -19.30 16.21
C GLY A 40 7.89 -18.66 16.14
N ARG A 41 7.80 -17.32 15.98
CA ARG A 41 6.51 -16.63 15.94
C ARG A 41 5.72 -16.98 14.67
N THR A 42 4.46 -17.40 14.85
CA THR A 42 3.55 -17.76 13.76
C THR A 42 3.30 -16.57 12.81
N GLY A 43 3.73 -16.69 11.55
CA GLY A 43 3.62 -15.65 10.53
C GLY A 43 4.91 -14.86 10.27
N ALA A 44 5.97 -15.06 11.07
CA ALA A 44 7.25 -14.39 10.86
C ALA A 44 7.92 -14.81 9.54
N SER A 45 7.87 -16.10 9.19
CA SER A 45 8.41 -16.58 7.91
C SER A 45 7.66 -15.99 6.70
N LEU A 46 6.34 -15.80 6.82
CA LEU A 46 5.54 -15.15 5.79
C LEU A 46 5.91 -13.67 5.63
N LEU A 47 6.03 -12.94 6.75
CA LEU A 47 6.49 -11.56 6.73
C LEU A 47 7.91 -11.44 6.14
N LYS A 48 8.80 -12.37 6.46
CA LYS A 48 10.15 -12.42 5.91
C LYS A 48 10.14 -12.60 4.39
N LYS A 49 9.33 -13.52 3.88
CA LYS A 49 9.14 -13.72 2.45
C LYS A 49 8.68 -12.44 1.76
N TYR A 50 7.70 -11.73 2.31
CA TYR A 50 7.22 -10.46 1.77
C TYR A 50 8.20 -9.30 1.92
N LYS A 51 9.11 -9.37 2.88
CA LYS A 51 10.18 -8.39 3.02
C LYS A 51 11.32 -8.61 2.03
N GLN A 52 11.57 -9.85 1.65
CA GLN A 52 12.58 -10.22 0.67
C GLN A 52 12.12 -9.95 -0.76
N ASP A 53 10.84 -10.15 -1.03
CA ASP A 53 10.19 -9.89 -2.31
C ASP A 53 9.04 -8.89 -2.08
N ILE A 54 9.40 -7.61 -2.03
CA ILE A 54 8.52 -6.53 -1.59
C ILE A 54 7.55 -6.08 -2.69
N ASP A 55 7.87 -6.38 -3.95
CA ASP A 55 7.09 -5.93 -5.10
C ASP A 55 5.70 -6.57 -5.12
N LYS A 56 5.60 -7.87 -4.81
CA LYS A 56 4.31 -8.59 -4.72
C LYS A 56 3.34 -8.00 -3.70
N PRO A 57 3.70 -7.90 -2.40
CA PRO A 57 2.81 -7.38 -1.40
C PRO A 57 2.50 -5.89 -1.61
N ILE A 58 3.47 -5.07 -2.04
CA ILE A 58 3.21 -3.65 -2.33
C ILE A 58 2.25 -3.50 -3.50
N SER A 59 2.47 -4.24 -4.59
CA SER A 59 1.59 -4.20 -5.76
C SER A 59 0.16 -4.58 -5.41
N ALA A 60 -0.02 -5.63 -4.59
CA ALA A 60 -1.33 -6.04 -4.10
C ALA A 60 -2.04 -4.95 -3.28
N ILE A 61 -1.31 -4.32 -2.35
CA ILE A 61 -1.84 -3.26 -1.49
C ILE A 61 -2.20 -2.02 -2.32
N LEU A 62 -1.28 -1.58 -3.19
CA LEU A 62 -1.47 -0.39 -4.01
C LEU A 62 -2.63 -0.56 -4.99
N THR A 63 -2.73 -1.73 -5.62
CA THR A 63 -3.86 -2.06 -6.51
C THR A 63 -5.20 -1.90 -5.80
N LEU A 64 -5.34 -2.50 -4.61
CA LEU A 64 -6.59 -2.39 -3.85
C LEU A 64 -6.85 -0.94 -3.42
N ASN A 65 -5.81 -0.21 -3.00
CA ASN A 65 -5.93 1.19 -2.62
C ASN A 65 -6.46 2.06 -3.78
N THR A 66 -5.87 1.90 -4.97
CA THR A 66 -6.31 2.61 -6.18
C THR A 66 -7.75 2.26 -6.54
N ILE A 67 -8.13 0.98 -6.50
CA ILE A 67 -9.52 0.57 -6.77
C ILE A 67 -10.47 1.21 -5.76
N ALA A 68 -10.14 1.18 -4.46
CA ALA A 68 -10.96 1.77 -3.41
C ALA A 68 -11.14 3.28 -3.61
N HIS A 69 -10.08 4.00 -3.96
CA HIS A 69 -10.14 5.43 -4.28
C HIS A 69 -11.00 5.73 -5.50
N THR A 70 -10.74 5.04 -6.61
CA THR A 70 -11.41 5.32 -7.88
C THR A 70 -12.89 4.95 -7.83
N VAL A 71 -13.21 3.73 -7.37
CA VAL A 71 -14.61 3.28 -7.27
C VAL A 71 -15.35 4.07 -6.20
N GLY A 72 -14.70 4.35 -5.07
CA GLY A 72 -15.24 5.18 -4.00
C GLY A 72 -15.58 6.59 -4.45
N ALA A 73 -14.62 7.27 -5.09
CA ALA A 73 -14.82 8.63 -5.59
C ALA A 73 -15.86 8.70 -6.69
N ALA A 74 -15.84 7.76 -7.64
CA ALA A 74 -16.86 7.68 -8.68
C ALA A 74 -18.25 7.43 -8.09
N GLY A 75 -18.38 6.51 -7.12
CA GLY A 75 -19.64 6.19 -6.47
C GLY A 75 -20.20 7.36 -5.65
N VAL A 76 -19.37 8.01 -4.83
CA VAL A 76 -19.76 9.20 -4.06
C VAL A 76 -20.09 10.37 -4.99
N GLY A 77 -19.32 10.59 -6.06
CA GLY A 77 -19.58 11.63 -7.05
C GLY A 77 -20.91 11.44 -7.78
N ALA A 78 -21.16 10.23 -8.29
CA ALA A 78 -22.42 9.89 -8.96
C ALA A 78 -23.63 10.07 -8.02
N GLN A 79 -23.52 9.61 -6.77
CA GLN A 79 -24.58 9.77 -5.79
C GLN A 79 -24.76 11.21 -5.34
N SER A 80 -23.69 12.00 -5.26
CA SER A 80 -23.78 13.42 -4.94
C SER A 80 -24.56 14.19 -6.01
N GLN A 81 -24.29 13.90 -7.28
CA GLN A 81 -25.00 14.49 -8.40
C GLN A 81 -26.49 14.14 -8.41
N GLU A 82 -26.84 12.88 -8.13
CA GLU A 82 -28.25 12.43 -8.07
C GLU A 82 -29.04 13.13 -6.95
N ILE A 83 -28.39 13.39 -5.82
CA ILE A 83 -29.04 13.86 -4.60
C ILE A 83 -29.10 15.39 -4.52
N TRP A 84 -28.01 16.06 -4.86
CA TRP A 84 -27.85 17.52 -4.69
C TRP A 84 -27.73 18.27 -6.01
N GLY A 85 -27.65 17.58 -7.15
CA GLY A 85 -27.49 18.19 -8.46
C GLY A 85 -26.04 18.58 -8.79
N ASP A 86 -25.83 19.01 -10.02
CA ASP A 86 -24.50 19.26 -10.60
C ASP A 86 -23.71 20.37 -9.86
N GLU A 87 -24.41 21.34 -9.24
CA GLU A 87 -23.78 22.46 -8.54
C GLU A 87 -22.94 22.00 -7.34
N PHE A 88 -23.32 20.91 -6.67
CA PHE A 88 -22.62 20.39 -5.50
C PHE A 88 -21.57 19.33 -5.85
N PHE A 89 -21.48 18.91 -7.11
CA PHE A 89 -20.52 17.89 -7.55
C PHE A 89 -19.07 18.33 -7.31
N ALA A 90 -18.73 19.58 -7.68
CA ALA A 90 -17.39 20.13 -7.54
C ALA A 90 -16.99 20.25 -6.05
N VAL A 91 -17.89 20.77 -5.22
CA VAL A 91 -17.66 20.91 -3.78
C VAL A 91 -17.51 19.55 -3.12
N THR A 92 -18.39 18.59 -3.46
CA THR A 92 -18.32 17.23 -2.91
C THR A 92 -17.02 16.54 -3.30
N SER A 93 -16.58 16.68 -4.55
CA SER A 93 -15.33 16.09 -5.03
C SER A 93 -14.11 16.67 -4.30
N ALA A 94 -14.08 17.99 -4.08
CA ALA A 94 -13.01 18.65 -3.34
C ALA A 94 -12.97 18.17 -1.87
N VAL A 95 -14.11 18.12 -1.20
CA VAL A 95 -14.22 17.62 0.18
C VAL A 95 -13.81 16.15 0.27
N LEU A 96 -14.29 15.32 -0.65
CA LEU A 96 -13.95 13.89 -0.68
C LEU A 96 -12.45 13.68 -0.89
N THR A 97 -11.84 14.42 -1.81
CA THR A 97 -10.39 14.33 -2.06
C THR A 97 -9.59 14.68 -0.80
N PHE A 98 -9.98 15.76 -0.12
CA PHE A 98 -9.36 16.12 1.16
C PHE A 98 -9.53 15.02 2.21
N LEU A 99 -10.72 14.43 2.34
CA LEU A 99 -10.98 13.34 3.27
C LEU A 99 -10.13 12.10 2.96
N ILE A 100 -10.00 11.72 1.68
CA ILE A 100 -9.17 10.59 1.27
C ILE A 100 -7.71 10.86 1.63
N LEU A 101 -7.16 12.02 1.28
CA LEU A 101 -5.76 12.35 1.60
C LEU A 101 -5.49 12.32 3.10
N VAL A 102 -6.32 12.99 3.90
CA VAL A 102 -6.07 13.12 5.34
C VAL A 102 -6.40 11.82 6.08
N LEU A 103 -7.62 11.32 5.92
CA LEU A 103 -8.12 10.19 6.72
C LEU A 103 -7.63 8.86 6.19
N SER A 104 -7.37 8.74 4.90
CA SER A 104 -7.08 7.46 4.25
C SER A 104 -5.61 7.27 3.90
N GLU A 105 -4.84 8.35 3.73
CA GLU A 105 -3.40 8.27 3.42
C GLU A 105 -2.52 8.77 4.55
N ILE A 106 -2.64 10.02 4.96
CA ILE A 106 -1.70 10.67 5.89
C ILE A 106 -1.80 10.07 7.30
N ILE A 107 -2.99 10.08 7.90
CA ILE A 107 -3.20 9.54 9.25
C ILE A 107 -2.86 8.05 9.30
N PRO A 108 -3.33 7.19 8.39
CA PRO A 108 -3.13 5.75 8.52
C PRO A 108 -1.68 5.35 8.27
N LYS A 109 -0.97 6.02 7.34
CA LYS A 109 0.47 5.80 7.15
C LYS A 109 1.25 6.20 8.40
N THR A 110 0.87 7.30 9.05
CA THR A 110 1.50 7.74 10.31
C THR A 110 1.29 6.71 11.42
N ILE A 111 0.08 6.17 11.54
CA ILE A 111 -0.24 5.10 12.50
C ILE A 111 0.58 3.84 12.18
N GLY A 112 0.55 3.38 10.93
CA GLY A 112 1.28 2.17 10.52
C GLY A 112 2.79 2.29 10.76
N ALA A 113 3.38 3.45 10.47
CA ALA A 113 4.80 3.73 10.71
C ALA A 113 5.15 3.90 12.20
N SER A 114 4.21 4.31 13.04
CA SER A 114 4.44 4.47 14.49
C SER A 114 4.26 3.16 15.26
N TYR A 115 3.29 2.33 14.84
CA TYR A 115 2.89 1.11 15.54
C TYR A 115 3.30 -0.17 14.82
N TRP A 116 4.24 -0.09 13.87
CA TRP A 116 4.68 -1.23 13.04
C TRP A 116 5.04 -2.48 13.85
N ARG A 117 5.67 -2.32 15.03
CA ARG A 117 6.14 -3.44 15.85
C ARG A 117 5.00 -4.35 16.33
N GLN A 118 3.85 -3.77 16.64
CA GLN A 118 2.66 -4.51 17.08
C GLN A 118 1.84 -5.03 15.89
N LEU A 119 1.88 -4.31 14.77
CA LEU A 119 1.08 -4.59 13.58
C LEU A 119 1.76 -5.54 12.58
N ALA A 120 3.08 -5.77 12.69
CA ALA A 120 3.87 -6.50 11.70
C ALA A 120 3.32 -7.91 11.36
N ILE A 121 3.04 -8.73 12.39
CA ILE A 121 2.52 -10.09 12.18
C ILE A 121 1.06 -10.09 11.67
N PRO A 122 0.12 -9.34 12.26
CA PRO A 122 -1.21 -9.18 11.69
C PRO A 122 -1.19 -8.69 10.24
N ALA A 123 -0.36 -7.69 9.93
CA ALA A 123 -0.24 -7.13 8.59
C ALA A 123 0.18 -8.19 7.58
N ALA A 124 1.18 -9.02 7.88
CA ALA A 124 1.64 -10.08 6.99
C ALA A 124 0.51 -11.05 6.56
N ARG A 125 -0.40 -11.38 7.48
CA ARG A 125 -1.53 -12.28 7.20
C ARG A 125 -2.60 -11.61 6.32
N ILE A 126 -2.91 -10.35 6.62
CA ILE A 126 -3.87 -9.58 5.83
C ILE A 126 -3.32 -9.36 4.43
N ILE A 127 -2.05 -8.95 4.31
CA ILE A 127 -1.35 -8.80 3.03
C ILE A 127 -1.37 -10.10 2.23
N HIS A 128 -1.19 -11.26 2.85
CA HIS A 128 -1.29 -12.54 2.13
C HIS A 128 -2.67 -12.80 1.54
N THR A 129 -3.72 -12.47 2.28
CA THR A 129 -5.09 -12.57 1.77
C THR A 129 -5.29 -11.60 0.60
N LEU A 130 -4.77 -10.37 0.71
CA LEU A 130 -4.81 -9.39 -0.37
C LEU A 130 -4.09 -9.89 -1.63
N VAL A 131 -2.87 -10.42 -1.49
CA VAL A 131 -2.07 -10.96 -2.60
C VAL A 131 -2.81 -12.09 -3.32
N ILE A 132 -3.53 -12.95 -2.60
CA ILE A 132 -4.33 -14.02 -3.23
C ILE A 132 -5.51 -13.43 -4.01
N ILE A 133 -6.22 -12.47 -3.43
CA ILE A 133 -7.39 -11.83 -4.07
C ILE A 133 -6.97 -11.04 -5.32
N THR A 134 -5.86 -10.30 -5.24
CA THR A 134 -5.36 -9.45 -6.33
C THR A 134 -4.29 -10.12 -7.17
N TYR A 135 -4.08 -11.43 -7.02
CA TYR A 135 -3.06 -12.20 -7.72
C TYR A 135 -2.94 -11.93 -9.23
N PRO A 136 -4.03 -11.84 -10.03
CA PRO A 136 -3.90 -11.53 -11.46
C PRO A 136 -3.25 -10.15 -11.72
N PHE A 137 -3.53 -9.17 -10.86
CA PHE A 137 -2.92 -7.84 -10.95
C PHE A 137 -1.47 -7.84 -10.48
N VAL A 138 -1.15 -8.63 -9.46
CA VAL A 138 0.24 -8.81 -9.00
C VAL A 138 1.11 -9.38 -10.12
N LEU A 139 0.64 -10.42 -10.81
CA LEU A 139 1.35 -11.00 -11.96
C LEU A 139 1.57 -9.99 -13.09
N LEU A 140 0.55 -9.18 -13.39
CA LEU A 140 0.66 -8.11 -14.37
C LEU A 140 1.71 -7.09 -13.97
N SER A 141 1.72 -6.69 -12.69
CA SER A 141 2.70 -5.76 -12.14
C SER A 141 4.12 -6.33 -12.23
N GLU A 142 4.33 -7.61 -11.91
CA GLU A 142 5.63 -8.26 -12.05
C GLU A 142 6.09 -8.31 -13.50
N PHE A 143 5.19 -8.62 -14.44
CA PHE A 143 5.50 -8.62 -15.86
C PHE A 143 5.94 -7.24 -16.35
N ILE A 144 5.21 -6.19 -15.95
CA ILE A 144 5.55 -4.79 -16.27
C ILE A 144 6.92 -4.46 -15.66
N THR A 145 7.14 -4.71 -14.37
CA THR A 145 8.41 -4.43 -13.72
C THR A 145 9.56 -5.15 -14.42
N HIS A 146 9.42 -6.44 -14.74
CA HIS A 146 10.45 -7.20 -15.42
C HIS A 146 10.78 -6.62 -16.81
N PHE A 147 9.76 -6.20 -17.57
CA PHE A 147 9.93 -5.57 -18.87
C PHE A 147 10.73 -4.27 -18.79
N PHE A 148 10.51 -3.44 -17.76
CA PHE A 148 11.24 -2.19 -17.56
C PHE A 148 12.60 -2.37 -16.86
N SER A 149 12.76 -3.37 -16.00
CA SER A 149 13.98 -3.63 -15.23
C SER A 149 15.04 -4.46 -15.98
N SER A 150 14.70 -5.07 -17.12
CA SER A 150 15.58 -5.94 -17.91
C SER A 150 16.86 -5.27 -18.50
N ASN A 151 17.16 -4.02 -18.14
CA ASN A 151 18.35 -3.28 -18.61
C ASN A 151 19.36 -2.88 -17.53
N HIS A 152 19.23 -3.32 -16.28
CA HIS A 152 20.29 -3.10 -15.28
C HIS A 152 21.30 -4.25 -15.29
N GLN A 153 22.39 -4.06 -16.05
CA GLN A 153 23.63 -4.80 -15.81
C GLN A 153 23.95 -4.73 -14.30
N PRO A 154 24.41 -5.83 -13.66
CA PRO A 154 24.84 -5.77 -12.27
C PRO A 154 25.87 -4.65 -12.15
N MET A 155 25.65 -3.72 -11.22
CA MET A 155 26.51 -2.56 -11.00
C MET A 155 27.97 -3.03 -10.86
N THR A 156 28.74 -2.94 -11.94
CA THR A 156 30.19 -2.93 -11.86
C THR A 156 30.51 -1.65 -11.11
N VAL A 157 30.98 -1.76 -9.87
CA VAL A 157 31.37 -0.63 -9.04
C VAL A 157 32.22 0.31 -9.91
N SER A 158 31.68 1.50 -10.17
CA SER A 158 32.36 2.44 -11.06
C SER A 158 33.64 2.89 -10.38
N ARG A 159 34.72 3.11 -11.14
CA ARG A 159 36.03 3.47 -10.58
C ARG A 159 35.96 4.73 -9.70
N GLU A 160 34.98 5.58 -9.99
CA GLU A 160 34.62 6.79 -9.28
C GLU A 160 34.07 6.51 -7.86
N GLU A 161 33.26 5.46 -7.69
CA GLU A 161 32.76 5.03 -6.36
C GLU A 161 33.89 4.43 -5.51
N VAL A 162 34.81 3.68 -6.13
CA VAL A 162 36.01 3.15 -5.45
C VAL A 162 36.94 4.29 -5.03
N SER A 163 37.18 5.27 -5.90
CA SER A 163 38.03 6.42 -5.57
C SER A 163 37.43 7.29 -4.46
N ALA A 164 36.10 7.36 -4.36
CA ALA A 164 35.42 8.10 -3.31
C ALA A 164 35.53 7.41 -1.94
N MET A 165 35.55 6.07 -1.88
CA MET A 165 35.74 5.32 -0.64
C MET A 165 37.19 5.29 -0.15
N VAL A 166 38.17 5.42 -1.06
CA VAL A 166 39.61 5.41 -0.73
C VAL A 166 40.11 6.78 -0.25
N ASN A 167 39.37 7.86 -0.56
CA ASN A 167 39.70 9.23 -0.14
C ASN A 167 38.98 9.67 1.16
N VAL A 168 38.47 8.73 1.96
CA VAL A 168 37.93 8.98 3.31
C VAL A 168 38.89 8.40 4.36
#